data_AF-A0A662KZ25-F1
#
_entry.id   AF-A0A662KZ25-F1
#
_cell.length_a   1.000
_cell.length_b   1.000
_cell.length_c   1.000
_cell.angle_alpha   90.00
_cell.angle_beta   90.00
_cell.angle_gamma   90.00
#
_symmetry.space_group_name_H-M   'P 1'
#
loop_
_entity.id
_entity.type
_entity.pdbx_description
1 polymer ?
#
loop_
_entity_poly.entity_id
_entity_poly.type
_entity_poly.pdbx_seq_one_letter_code
_entity_poly.pdbx_strand_id
1 'polypeptide(L)'
;MIVMKIGGSVITDKKRLKALRLHALNAIAESISKCEEEIIIIHGAGSFGHILADKYRVTSGSALPSQISEIHRDVRELNLAVMNALISKGVHSISIPPWDVVVMSMGSISSFSPRPFKHAIERGLTPVTFGDVVPDTIRVFSICSGDDLALMLAKEFAPNIVVFLSDVDGVLSANGSVLRRVRVGELEEIASVADGRADVTGGMKRKVEIMGKICGLGIPCAVVNGLASDRVERALRGDIEGTLILP
;
A
#
# COMPACT_ATOMS: atom_id res chain seq x y z
N MET A 1 2.08 -9.63 -14.44
CA MET A 1 2.26 -8.32 -13.77
C MET A 1 1.69 -8.40 -12.37
N ILE A 2 2.42 -7.83 -11.41
CA ILE A 2 2.06 -7.77 -9.98
C ILE A 2 1.86 -6.31 -9.56
N VAL A 3 0.86 -6.03 -8.74
CA VAL A 3 0.81 -4.78 -7.97
C VAL A 3 1.16 -5.13 -6.52
N MET A 4 2.23 -4.53 -5.99
CA MET A 4 2.68 -4.79 -4.62
C MET A 4 2.56 -3.54 -3.76
N LYS A 5 1.82 -3.62 -2.67
CA LYS A 5 1.74 -2.58 -1.65
C LYS A 5 2.54 -2.95 -0.42
N ILE A 6 3.59 -2.17 -0.16
CA ILE A 6 4.43 -2.24 1.03
C ILE A 6 3.77 -1.41 2.14
N GLY A 7 3.26 -2.06 3.18
CA GLY A 7 2.67 -1.39 4.33
C GLY A 7 3.67 -0.46 5.03
N GLY A 8 3.24 0.74 5.41
CA GLY A 8 4.08 1.68 6.16
C GLY A 8 4.61 1.10 7.48
N SER A 9 3.87 0.20 8.14
CA SER A 9 4.36 -0.53 9.33
C SER A 9 5.51 -1.49 9.04
N VAL A 10 5.66 -1.97 7.81
CA VAL A 10 6.73 -2.89 7.44
C VAL A 10 8.05 -2.15 7.36
N ILE A 11 8.03 -0.97 6.73
CA ILE A 11 9.22 -0.16 6.45
C ILE A 11 9.44 0.99 7.44
N THR A 12 8.54 1.21 8.39
CA THR A 12 8.69 2.23 9.45
C THR A 12 8.18 1.75 10.81
N ASP A 13 8.69 2.34 11.89
CA ASP A 13 8.10 2.21 13.23
C ASP A 13 7.02 3.26 13.45
N LYS A 14 5.75 2.81 13.51
CA LYS A 14 4.56 3.65 13.70
C LYS A 14 4.57 4.48 14.99
N LYS A 15 5.37 4.12 16.00
CA LYS A 15 5.42 4.81 17.30
C LYS A 15 6.37 6.01 17.31
N ARG A 16 7.25 6.11 16.32
CA ARG A 16 8.33 7.11 16.30
C ARG A 16 8.34 7.87 14.99
N LEU A 17 8.25 9.19 15.07
CA LEU A 17 8.26 10.10 13.92
C LEU A 17 9.49 9.82 13.04
N LYS A 18 9.25 9.57 11.75
CA LYS A 18 10.28 9.35 10.72
C LYS A 18 11.27 8.21 11.03
N ALA A 19 10.81 7.19 11.74
CA ALA A 19 11.65 6.04 12.10
C ALA A 19 11.61 4.95 11.01
N LEU A 20 12.59 4.96 10.11
CA LEU A 20 12.74 3.98 9.04
C LEU A 20 13.25 2.62 9.57
N ARG A 21 12.68 1.52 9.06
CA ARG A 21 13.17 0.15 9.26
C ARG A 21 14.08 -0.25 8.09
N LEU A 22 15.30 0.28 8.09
CA LEU A 22 16.23 0.13 6.96
C LEU A 22 16.51 -1.33 6.58
N HIS A 23 16.66 -2.23 7.57
CA HIS A 23 16.86 -3.66 7.32
C HIS A 23 15.69 -4.29 6.56
N ALA A 24 14.45 -4.03 6.99
CA ALA A 24 13.25 -4.56 6.33
C ALA A 24 13.10 -4.01 4.91
N LEU A 25 13.34 -2.70 4.73
CA LEU A 25 13.31 -2.07 3.40
C LEU A 25 14.34 -2.71 2.45
N ASN A 26 15.59 -2.88 2.89
CA ASN A 26 16.65 -3.48 2.08
C ASN A 26 16.36 -4.95 1.74
N ALA A 27 15.79 -5.71 2.68
CA ALA A 27 15.40 -7.10 2.44
C ALA A 27 14.26 -7.20 1.41
N ILE A 28 13.26 -6.32 1.47
CA ILE A 28 12.18 -6.25 0.48
C ILE A 28 12.72 -5.84 -0.89
N ALA A 29 13.61 -4.85 -0.95
CA ALA A 29 14.23 -4.43 -2.21
C ALA A 29 15.03 -5.58 -2.86
N GLU A 30 15.74 -6.38 -2.06
CA GLU A 30 16.44 -7.59 -2.51
C GLU A 30 15.48 -8.68 -3.02
N SER A 31 14.31 -8.85 -2.40
CA SER A 31 13.29 -9.77 -2.93
C SER A 31 12.73 -9.26 -4.27
N ILE A 32 12.45 -7.96 -4.37
CA ILE A 32 11.91 -7.33 -5.59
C ILE A 32 12.92 -7.38 -6.74
N SER A 33 14.22 -7.24 -6.49
CA SER A 33 15.24 -7.32 -7.56
C SER A 33 15.33 -8.71 -8.22
N LYS A 34 14.75 -9.74 -7.60
CA LYS A 34 14.66 -11.10 -8.14
C LYS A 34 13.32 -11.40 -8.82
N CYS A 35 12.42 -10.42 -8.88
CA CYS A 35 11.13 -10.56 -9.55
C CYS A 35 11.33 -10.55 -11.07
N GLU A 36 10.81 -11.56 -11.75
CA GLU A 36 10.87 -11.66 -13.23
C GLU A 36 9.66 -11.02 -13.90
N GLU A 37 8.56 -10.81 -13.17
CA GLU A 37 7.37 -10.14 -13.67
C GLU A 37 7.48 -8.60 -13.57
N GLU A 38 6.78 -7.91 -14.47
CA GLU A 38 6.51 -6.47 -14.31
C GLU A 38 5.79 -6.22 -12.98
N ILE A 39 6.27 -5.23 -12.22
CA ILE A 39 5.74 -4.89 -10.91
C ILE A 39 5.48 -3.39 -10.80
N ILE A 40 4.33 -3.03 -10.23
CA ILE A 40 4.04 -1.67 -9.75
C ILE A 40 4.13 -1.69 -8.23
N ILE A 41 4.96 -0.82 -7.66
CA ILE A 41 5.20 -0.74 -6.22
C ILE A 41 4.42 0.43 -5.64
N ILE A 42 3.75 0.18 -4.52
CA ILE A 42 3.10 1.19 -3.71
C ILE A 42 3.70 1.10 -2.31
N HIS A 43 4.10 2.20 -1.67
CA HIS A 43 4.42 2.16 -0.24
C HIS A 43 3.50 3.04 0.61
N GLY A 44 3.21 2.61 1.84
CA GLY A 44 2.49 3.44 2.79
C GLY A 44 3.35 4.60 3.29
N ALA A 45 2.72 5.67 3.78
CA ALA A 45 3.39 6.82 4.36
C ALA A 45 4.09 6.52 5.70
N GLY A 46 3.67 5.46 6.39
CA GLY A 46 4.26 5.05 7.67
C GLY A 46 4.31 6.17 8.70
N SER A 47 5.34 6.16 9.55
CA SER A 47 5.56 7.23 10.52
C SER A 47 6.05 8.55 9.94
N PHE A 48 6.25 8.66 8.62
CA PHE A 48 6.57 9.90 7.92
C PHE A 48 5.32 10.69 7.53
N GLY A 49 4.15 10.03 7.45
CA GLY A 49 2.88 10.72 7.19
C GLY A 49 1.86 10.59 8.32
N HIS A 50 1.61 9.37 8.82
CA HIS A 50 0.48 9.10 9.73
C HIS A 50 0.51 9.94 11.00
N ILE A 51 1.67 10.04 11.67
CA ILE A 51 1.78 10.74 12.95
C ILE A 51 1.42 12.23 12.80
N LEU A 52 1.92 12.88 11.75
CA LEU A 52 1.62 14.29 11.48
C LEU A 52 0.20 14.47 10.93
N ALA A 53 -0.27 13.58 10.06
CA ALA A 53 -1.63 13.62 9.54
C ALA A 53 -2.69 13.52 10.64
N ASP A 54 -2.48 12.65 11.63
CA ASP A 54 -3.34 12.50 12.80
C ASP A 54 -3.23 13.74 13.72
N LYS A 55 -2.00 14.20 14.00
CA LYS A 55 -1.75 15.42 14.80
C LYS A 55 -2.45 16.65 14.21
N TYR A 56 -2.43 16.79 12.89
CA TYR A 56 -3.00 17.91 12.17
C TYR A 56 -4.46 17.69 11.75
N ARG A 57 -5.04 16.53 12.07
CA ARG A 57 -6.44 16.18 11.77
C ARG A 57 -6.79 16.42 10.30
N VAL A 58 -5.90 15.99 9.39
CA VAL A 58 -6.06 16.21 7.94
C VAL A 58 -7.38 15.65 7.44
N THR A 59 -7.76 14.45 7.89
CA THR A 59 -9.04 13.80 7.51
C THR A 59 -10.28 14.61 7.92
N SER A 60 -10.18 15.40 8.99
CA SER A 60 -11.22 16.31 9.47
C SER A 60 -11.25 17.65 8.72
N GLY A 61 -10.36 17.87 7.75
CA GLY A 61 -10.28 19.11 6.97
C GLY A 61 -9.74 20.30 7.75
N SER A 62 -9.05 20.08 8.87
CA SER A 62 -8.58 21.14 9.77
C SER A 62 -7.11 21.54 9.56
N ALA A 63 -6.40 20.87 8.65
CA ALA A 63 -4.97 21.07 8.46
C ALA A 63 -4.66 22.35 7.65
N LEU A 64 -3.65 23.09 8.11
CA LEU A 64 -3.16 24.29 7.43
C LEU A 64 -2.25 23.94 6.24
N PRO A 65 -2.14 24.79 5.21
CA PRO A 65 -1.23 24.56 4.09
C PRO A 65 0.23 24.28 4.48
N SER A 66 0.73 24.93 5.54
CA SER A 66 2.08 24.69 6.07
C SER A 66 2.25 23.28 6.66
N GLN A 67 1.21 22.75 7.30
CA GLN A 67 1.17 21.40 7.86
C GLN A 67 1.10 20.34 6.76
N ILE A 68 0.34 20.62 5.69
CA ILE A 68 0.30 19.79 4.48
C ILE A 68 1.67 19.73 3.81
N SER A 69 2.35 20.87 3.72
CA SER A 69 3.71 20.94 3.17
C SER A 69 4.72 20.13 4.01
N GLU A 70 4.57 20.12 5.34
CA GLU A 70 5.40 19.33 6.25
C GLU A 70 5.20 17.82 6.03
N ILE A 71 3.94 17.36 6.00
CA ILE A 71 3.60 15.96 5.71
C ILE A 71 4.14 15.56 4.34
N HIS A 72 3.87 16.37 3.32
CA HIS A 72 4.30 16.07 1.95
C HIS A 72 5.81 15.90 1.88
N ARG A 73 6.59 16.84 2.44
CA ARG A 73 8.05 16.75 2.50
C ARG A 73 8.52 15.46 3.17
N ASP A 74 7.96 15.11 4.32
CA ASP A 74 8.38 13.93 5.07
C ASP A 74 8.02 12.63 4.33
N VAL A 75 6.85 12.55 3.69
CA VAL A 75 6.51 11.40 2.83
C VAL A 75 7.45 11.30 1.62
N ARG A 76 7.88 12.43 1.04
CA ARG A 76 8.88 12.43 -0.05
C ARG A 76 10.25 11.96 0.42
N GLU A 77 10.63 12.21 1.67
CA GLU A 77 11.85 11.65 2.27
C GLU A 77 11.77 10.12 2.39
N LEU A 78 10.62 9.58 2.83
CA LEU A 78 10.42 8.13 2.84
C LEU A 78 10.49 7.53 1.43
N ASN A 79 9.84 8.17 0.45
CA ASN A 79 9.91 7.72 -0.94
C ASN A 79 11.34 7.73 -1.46
N LEU A 80 12.14 8.77 -1.18
CA LEU A 80 13.55 8.79 -1.56
C LEU A 80 14.33 7.61 -0.96
N ALA A 81 14.08 7.25 0.30
CA ALA A 81 14.69 6.08 0.92
C ALA A 81 14.29 4.77 0.20
N VAL A 82 13.02 4.61 -0.16
CA VAL A 82 12.52 3.45 -0.92
C VAL A 82 13.18 3.36 -2.29
N MET A 83 13.23 4.48 -3.02
CA MET A 83 13.89 4.58 -4.32
C MET A 83 15.37 4.19 -4.23
N ASN A 84 16.09 4.73 -3.25
CA ASN A 84 17.51 4.41 -3.05
C ASN A 84 17.73 2.93 -2.77
N ALA A 85 16.88 2.31 -1.94
CA ALA A 85 16.96 0.88 -1.65
C ALA A 85 16.76 0.04 -2.91
N LEU A 86 15.73 0.33 -3.71
CA LEU A 86 15.44 -0.37 -4.97
C LEU A 86 16.58 -0.22 -5.98
N ILE A 87 17.06 1.01 -6.22
CA ILE A 87 18.15 1.29 -7.17
C ILE A 87 19.45 0.61 -6.72
N SER A 88 19.75 0.58 -5.41
CA SER A 88 20.93 -0.10 -4.88
C SER A 88 20.95 -1.61 -5.15
N LYS A 89 19.78 -2.20 -5.45
CA LYS A 89 19.59 -3.61 -5.81
C LYS A 89 19.46 -3.85 -7.32
N GLY A 90 19.67 -2.82 -8.13
CA GLY A 90 19.56 -2.89 -9.59
C GLY A 90 18.13 -2.78 -10.13
N VAL A 91 17.14 -2.44 -9.29
CA VAL A 91 15.77 -2.20 -9.76
C VAL A 91 15.72 -0.82 -10.42
N HIS A 92 15.32 -0.77 -11.69
CA HIS A 92 15.13 0.48 -12.47
C HIS A 92 13.86 1.23 -12.04
N SER A 93 13.80 1.60 -10.77
CA SER A 93 12.62 2.23 -10.18
C SER A 93 12.47 3.69 -10.61
N ILE A 94 11.22 4.12 -10.85
CA ILE A 94 10.86 5.52 -11.12
C ILE A 94 9.71 5.96 -10.21
N SER A 95 9.85 7.12 -9.58
CA SER A 95 8.85 7.65 -8.65
C SER A 95 7.72 8.36 -9.42
N ILE A 96 6.47 8.03 -9.09
CA ILE A 96 5.25 8.64 -9.60
C ILE A 96 4.44 9.14 -8.39
N PRO A 97 4.59 10.43 -8.02
CA PRO A 97 3.92 10.99 -6.86
C PRO A 97 2.41 11.06 -7.02
N PRO A 98 1.60 10.76 -5.98
CA PRO A 98 0.14 10.84 -6.05
C PRO A 98 -0.39 12.22 -6.42
N TRP A 99 0.30 13.28 -5.99
CA TRP A 99 -0.06 14.67 -6.32
C TRP A 99 -0.18 14.92 -7.82
N ASP A 100 0.60 14.21 -8.64
CA ASP A 100 0.66 14.41 -10.08
C ASP A 100 -0.39 13.58 -10.84
N VAL A 101 -1.02 12.61 -10.16
CA VAL A 101 -1.89 11.61 -10.80
C VAL A 101 -3.26 11.43 -10.14
N VAL A 102 -3.50 11.98 -8.94
CA VAL A 102 -4.76 11.84 -8.21
C VAL A 102 -5.37 13.21 -7.92
N VAL A 103 -6.68 13.30 -8.12
CA VAL A 103 -7.53 14.35 -7.55
C VAL A 103 -8.60 13.68 -6.69
N MET A 104 -8.85 14.24 -5.52
CA MET A 104 -9.90 13.78 -4.62
C MET A 104 -11.12 14.72 -4.63
N SER A 105 -12.26 14.19 -4.23
CA SER A 105 -13.46 14.95 -3.90
C SER A 105 -14.13 14.32 -2.69
N MET A 106 -14.32 15.11 -1.63
CA MET A 106 -14.87 14.65 -0.35
C MET A 106 -14.13 13.44 0.25
N GLY A 107 -12.81 13.38 0.08
CA GLY A 107 -11.99 12.31 0.64
C GLY A 107 -12.07 10.98 -0.13
N SER A 108 -12.59 10.98 -1.36
CA SER A 108 -12.51 9.85 -2.29
C SER A 108 -11.82 10.26 -3.59
N ILE A 109 -11.12 9.33 -4.24
CA ILE A 109 -10.49 9.59 -5.55
C ILE A 109 -11.60 9.91 -6.57
N SER A 110 -11.58 11.12 -7.12
CA SER A 110 -12.50 11.59 -8.17
C SER A 110 -11.88 11.49 -9.56
N SER A 111 -10.55 11.57 -9.66
CA SER A 111 -9.80 11.38 -10.91
C SER A 111 -8.46 10.71 -10.65
N PHE A 112 -8.05 9.85 -11.60
CA PHE A 112 -6.76 9.16 -11.59
C PHE A 112 -6.17 9.14 -13.01
N SER A 113 -4.91 9.56 -13.16
CA SER A 113 -4.18 9.55 -14.44
C SER A 113 -3.21 8.36 -14.50
N PRO A 114 -3.50 7.33 -15.31
CA PRO A 114 -2.65 6.14 -15.40
C PRO A 114 -1.47 6.33 -16.37
N ARG A 115 -1.44 7.42 -17.15
CA ARG A 115 -0.47 7.63 -18.23
C ARG A 115 0.99 7.54 -17.77
N PRO A 116 1.41 8.15 -16.64
CA PRO A 116 2.80 8.05 -16.19
C PRO A 116 3.22 6.60 -15.88
N PHE A 117 2.31 5.79 -15.34
CA PHE A 117 2.57 4.38 -15.05
C PHE A 117 2.75 3.57 -16.34
N LYS A 118 1.86 3.76 -17.33
CA LYS A 118 1.98 3.11 -18.65
C LYS A 118 3.30 3.42 -19.32
N HIS A 119 3.68 4.70 -19.38
CA HIS A 119 4.92 5.13 -19.99
C HIS A 119 6.16 4.54 -19.31
N ALA A 120 6.14 4.38 -17.98
CA ALA A 120 7.23 3.78 -17.23
C ALA A 120 7.36 2.28 -17.56
N ILE A 121 6.26 1.54 -17.54
CA ILE A 121 6.23 0.10 -17.86
C ILE A 121 6.71 -0.15 -19.30
N GLU A 122 6.19 0.60 -20.27
CA GLU A 122 6.61 0.51 -21.70
C GLU A 122 8.11 0.76 -21.92
N ARG A 123 8.79 1.42 -20.97
CA ARG A 123 10.23 1.71 -21.00
C ARG A 123 11.06 0.76 -20.14
N GLY A 124 10.46 -0.31 -19.62
CA GLY A 124 11.13 -1.27 -18.75
C GLY A 124 11.51 -0.69 -17.38
N LEU A 125 10.81 0.35 -16.93
CA LEU A 125 10.98 0.94 -15.59
C LEU A 125 9.95 0.34 -14.63
N THR A 126 10.33 0.23 -13.35
CA THR A 126 9.45 -0.19 -12.25
C THR A 126 8.78 1.04 -11.63
N PRO A 127 7.47 1.28 -11.82
CA PRO A 127 6.81 2.45 -11.25
C PRO A 127 6.65 2.31 -9.73
N VAL A 128 6.95 3.37 -8.99
CA VAL A 128 6.79 3.45 -7.53
C VAL A 128 5.90 4.63 -7.17
N THR A 129 4.80 4.37 -6.50
CA THR A 129 3.91 5.39 -5.91
C THR A 129 3.70 5.15 -4.42
N PHE A 130 2.97 6.01 -3.72
CA PHE A 130 2.88 5.95 -2.27
C PHE A 130 1.66 6.65 -1.71
N GLY A 131 1.30 6.39 -0.45
CA GLY A 131 0.24 7.16 0.22
C GLY A 131 0.74 8.58 0.53
N ASP A 132 -0.05 9.60 0.22
CA ASP A 132 0.32 11.01 0.41
C ASP A 132 -0.92 11.92 0.56
N VAL A 133 -0.70 13.16 0.99
CA VAL A 133 -1.69 14.24 0.86
C VAL A 133 -1.78 14.70 -0.59
N VAL A 134 -3.00 14.90 -1.09
CA VAL A 134 -3.29 15.30 -2.47
C VAL A 134 -4.38 16.38 -2.52
N PRO A 135 -4.54 17.10 -3.64
CA PRO A 135 -5.62 18.07 -3.80
C PRO A 135 -7.01 17.42 -3.67
N ASP A 136 -7.91 18.08 -2.94
CA ASP A 136 -9.33 17.73 -2.88
C ASP A 136 -10.19 18.93 -3.31
N THR A 137 -11.11 18.70 -4.25
CA THR A 137 -11.94 19.77 -4.82
C THR A 137 -12.93 20.39 -3.84
N ILE A 138 -13.20 19.74 -2.69
CA ILE A 138 -14.15 20.17 -1.66
C ILE A 138 -13.44 20.47 -0.32
N ARG A 139 -12.48 19.64 0.11
CA ARG A 139 -11.80 19.73 1.42
C ARG A 139 -10.46 20.47 1.38
N VAL A 140 -10.10 21.07 0.25
CA VAL A 140 -8.77 21.63 -0.09
C VAL A 140 -7.70 20.54 -0.26
N PHE A 141 -7.54 19.66 0.73
CA PHE A 141 -6.64 18.50 0.67
C PHE A 141 -7.32 17.25 1.22
N SER A 142 -6.84 16.08 0.83
CA SER A 142 -7.21 14.80 1.42
C SER A 142 -6.05 13.83 1.40
N ILE A 143 -6.14 12.78 2.22
CA ILE A 143 -5.16 11.70 2.25
C ILE A 143 -5.56 10.68 1.18
N CYS A 144 -4.71 10.50 0.18
CA CYS A 144 -4.78 9.36 -0.72
C CYS A 144 -3.99 8.21 -0.11
N SER A 145 -4.67 7.16 0.34
CA SER A 145 -3.99 6.01 0.94
C SER A 145 -3.34 5.12 -0.13
N GLY A 146 -2.29 4.39 0.26
CA GLY A 146 -1.71 3.37 -0.62
C GLY A 146 -2.69 2.23 -0.96
N ASP A 147 -3.71 2.00 -0.13
CA ASP A 147 -4.75 1.01 -0.43
C ASP A 147 -5.71 1.53 -1.52
N ASP A 148 -6.08 2.82 -1.49
CA ASP A 148 -6.88 3.42 -2.57
C ASP A 148 -6.13 3.42 -3.91
N LEU A 149 -4.82 3.70 -3.90
CA LEU A 149 -3.97 3.59 -5.08
C LEU A 149 -3.90 2.15 -5.60
N ALA A 150 -3.83 1.15 -4.72
CA ALA A 150 -3.83 -0.26 -5.13
C ALA A 150 -5.12 -0.62 -5.87
N LEU A 151 -6.28 -0.13 -5.42
CA LEU A 151 -7.56 -0.33 -6.11
C LEU A 151 -7.58 0.35 -7.49
N MET A 152 -7.08 1.59 -7.60
CA MET A 152 -7.05 2.30 -8.88
C MET A 152 -6.11 1.64 -9.88
N LEU A 153 -4.93 1.21 -9.44
CA LEU A 153 -3.97 0.48 -10.26
C LEU A 153 -4.49 -0.90 -10.66
N ALA A 154 -5.19 -1.61 -9.76
CA ALA A 154 -5.82 -2.88 -10.10
C ALA A 154 -6.90 -2.73 -11.19
N LYS A 155 -7.74 -1.69 -11.09
CA LYS A 155 -8.75 -1.38 -12.11
C LYS A 155 -8.15 -1.07 -13.47
N GLU A 156 -7.03 -0.35 -13.49
CA GLU A 156 -6.41 0.10 -14.74
C GLU A 156 -5.60 -1.00 -15.42
N PHE A 157 -4.81 -1.76 -14.65
CA PHE A 157 -3.79 -2.67 -15.17
C PHE A 157 -4.17 -4.14 -15.12
N ALA A 158 -5.25 -4.50 -14.41
CA ALA A 158 -5.72 -5.88 -14.25
C ALA A 158 -4.58 -6.88 -13.95
N PRO A 159 -3.77 -6.64 -12.89
CA PRO A 159 -2.63 -7.50 -12.57
C PRO A 159 -3.08 -8.94 -12.24
N ASN A 160 -2.15 -9.88 -12.36
CA ASN A 160 -2.40 -11.28 -12.00
C ASN A 160 -2.75 -11.44 -10.51
N ILE A 161 -2.18 -10.58 -9.66
CA ILE A 161 -2.43 -10.54 -8.22
C ILE A 161 -2.06 -9.15 -7.66
N VAL A 162 -2.76 -8.75 -6.59
CA VAL A 162 -2.37 -7.61 -5.75
C VAL A 162 -1.83 -8.12 -4.41
N VAL A 163 -0.56 -7.87 -4.11
CA VAL A 163 0.10 -8.34 -2.87
C VAL A 163 0.23 -7.19 -1.88
N PHE A 164 -0.36 -7.34 -0.70
CA PHE A 164 -0.26 -6.40 0.41
C PHE A 164 0.71 -6.94 1.46
N LEU A 165 1.88 -6.33 1.56
CA LEU A 165 2.82 -6.59 2.64
C LEU A 165 2.37 -5.83 3.90
N SER A 166 2.16 -6.57 4.99
CA SER A 166 1.75 -6.03 6.29
C SER A 166 2.72 -6.48 7.39
N ASP A 167 2.59 -5.92 8.58
CA ASP A 167 3.27 -6.33 9.81
C ASP A 167 2.58 -7.50 10.54
N VAL A 168 1.71 -8.23 9.84
CA VAL A 168 0.97 -9.38 10.37
C VAL A 168 1.07 -10.56 9.40
N ASP A 169 0.87 -11.77 9.90
CA ASP A 169 1.00 -13.02 9.13
C ASP A 169 -0.12 -13.26 8.12
N GLY A 170 -1.24 -12.55 8.24
CA GLY A 170 -2.39 -12.64 7.35
C GLY A 170 -3.63 -12.10 8.05
N VAL A 171 -4.79 -12.37 7.45
CA VAL A 171 -6.08 -12.13 8.09
C VAL A 171 -6.35 -13.25 9.08
N LEU A 172 -6.68 -12.91 10.32
CA LEU A 172 -6.98 -13.87 11.37
C LEU A 172 -8.44 -14.31 11.31
N SER A 173 -8.69 -15.59 11.58
CA SER A 173 -10.02 -16.16 11.74
C SER A 173 -10.60 -15.87 13.13
N ALA A 174 -11.86 -16.25 13.34
CA ALA A 174 -12.53 -16.22 14.64
C ALA A 174 -11.82 -17.01 15.74
N ASN A 175 -10.88 -17.91 15.43
CA ASN A 175 -10.12 -18.67 16.42
C ASN A 175 -8.68 -18.15 16.60
N GLY A 176 -8.29 -17.09 15.89
CA GLY A 176 -6.95 -16.49 15.95
C GLY A 176 -5.91 -17.14 15.04
N SER A 177 -6.28 -18.15 14.24
CA SER A 177 -5.41 -18.70 13.20
C SER A 177 -5.41 -17.84 11.93
N VAL A 178 -4.31 -17.85 11.18
CA VAL A 178 -4.24 -17.20 9.86
C VAL A 178 -5.10 -17.96 8.86
N LEU A 179 -6.02 -17.25 8.22
CA LEU A 179 -6.80 -17.76 7.10
C LEU A 179 -5.89 -17.92 5.88
N ARG A 180 -5.70 -19.14 5.40
CA ARG A 180 -4.79 -19.40 4.26
C ARG A 180 -5.41 -19.02 2.92
N ARG A 181 -6.68 -19.38 2.72
CA ARG A 181 -7.47 -19.09 1.52
C ARG A 181 -8.88 -18.70 1.91
N VAL A 182 -9.40 -17.66 1.28
CA VAL A 182 -10.73 -17.09 1.53
C VAL A 182 -11.30 -16.61 0.20
N ARG A 183 -12.60 -16.78 -0.05
CA ARG A 183 -13.30 -16.12 -1.16
C ARG A 183 -13.85 -14.78 -0.73
N VAL A 184 -14.00 -13.85 -1.68
CA VAL A 184 -14.50 -12.50 -1.39
C VAL A 184 -15.84 -12.49 -0.63
N GLY A 185 -16.75 -13.42 -0.95
CA GLY A 185 -18.04 -13.56 -0.26
C GLY A 185 -17.94 -13.98 1.21
N GLU A 186 -16.81 -14.56 1.62
CA GLU A 186 -16.55 -14.97 3.01
C GLU A 186 -15.88 -13.84 3.82
N LEU A 187 -15.42 -12.76 3.18
CA LEU A 187 -14.75 -11.65 3.85
C LEU A 187 -15.68 -10.82 4.74
N GLU A 188 -16.96 -10.72 4.41
CA GLU A 188 -17.94 -9.95 5.19
C GLU A 188 -18.17 -10.57 6.59
N GLU A 189 -18.16 -11.90 6.66
CA GLU A 189 -18.20 -12.64 7.93
C GLU A 189 -16.91 -12.46 8.74
N ILE A 190 -15.76 -12.36 8.06
CA ILE A 190 -14.45 -12.18 8.73
C ILE A 190 -14.30 -10.76 9.26
N ALA A 191 -14.72 -9.75 8.49
CA ALA A 191 -14.67 -8.35 8.89
C ALA A 191 -15.57 -8.05 10.11
N SER A 192 -16.72 -8.73 10.23
CA SER A 192 -17.66 -8.57 11.34
C SER A 192 -17.19 -9.25 12.63
N VAL A 193 -16.54 -10.42 12.55
CA VAL A 193 -15.96 -11.10 13.72
C VAL A 193 -14.78 -10.33 14.32
N ALA A 194 -14.06 -9.62 13.48
CA ALA A 194 -12.83 -8.93 13.86
C ALA A 194 -13.09 -7.57 14.56
N ASP A 195 -14.31 -7.01 14.49
CA ASP A 195 -14.76 -5.88 15.33
C ASP A 195 -14.89 -6.26 16.83
N GLY A 196 -14.91 -7.57 17.17
CA GLY A 196 -15.03 -8.08 18.55
C GLY A 196 -13.70 -8.47 19.23
N ARG A 197 -12.57 -8.44 18.50
CA ARG A 197 -11.24 -8.75 19.04
C ARG A 197 -10.29 -7.61 18.74
N ALA A 198 -9.44 -7.28 19.72
CA ALA A 198 -8.63 -6.06 19.82
C ALA A 198 -7.60 -5.77 18.70
N ASP A 199 -7.67 -6.41 17.53
CA ASP A 199 -6.61 -6.38 16.52
C ASP A 199 -7.05 -5.94 15.11
N VAL A 200 -8.25 -5.37 14.97
CA VAL A 200 -8.61 -4.60 13.77
C VAL A 200 -8.48 -3.12 14.07
N THR A 201 -7.25 -2.62 13.94
CA THR A 201 -7.10 -1.17 13.75
C THR A 201 -7.94 -0.76 12.54
N GLY A 202 -8.45 0.48 12.50
CA GLY A 202 -9.22 0.98 11.35
C GLY A 202 -8.51 0.80 10.00
N GLY A 203 -7.18 0.70 10.00
CA GLY A 203 -6.38 0.38 8.82
C GLY A 203 -6.55 -1.04 8.28
N MET A 204 -6.80 -2.05 9.10
CA MET A 204 -7.02 -3.42 8.61
C MET A 204 -8.42 -3.58 8.02
N LYS A 205 -9.45 -3.02 8.65
CA LYS A 205 -10.82 -2.99 8.13
C LYS A 205 -10.86 -2.40 6.72
N ARG A 206 -10.31 -1.20 6.55
CA ARG A 206 -10.23 -0.53 5.25
C ARG A 206 -9.46 -1.36 4.22
N LYS A 207 -8.35 -1.98 4.61
CA LYS A 207 -7.54 -2.81 3.72
C LYS A 207 -8.33 -4.03 3.21
N VAL A 208 -9.07 -4.70 4.09
CA VAL A 208 -9.95 -5.83 3.72
C VAL A 208 -11.08 -5.37 2.80
N GLU A 209 -11.72 -4.23 3.07
CA GLU A 209 -12.72 -3.64 2.17
C GLU A 209 -12.17 -3.37 0.76
N ILE A 210 -10.95 -2.82 0.68
CA ILE A 210 -10.26 -2.56 -0.60
C ILE A 210 -9.93 -3.87 -1.32
N MET A 211 -9.40 -4.87 -0.61
CA MET A 211 -9.15 -6.19 -1.18
C MET A 211 -10.43 -6.82 -1.72
N GLY A 212 -11.55 -6.70 -1.00
CA GLY A 212 -12.84 -7.18 -1.47
C GLY A 212 -13.28 -6.49 -2.76
N LYS A 213 -13.09 -5.18 -2.87
CA LYS A 213 -13.35 -4.43 -4.11
C LYS A 213 -12.45 -4.89 -5.26
N ILE A 214 -11.17 -5.16 -5.02
CA ILE A 214 -10.24 -5.67 -6.04
C ILE A 214 -10.66 -7.09 -6.47
N CYS A 215 -10.99 -7.97 -5.51
CA CYS A 215 -11.45 -9.33 -5.81
C CYS A 215 -12.77 -9.34 -6.59
N GLY A 216 -13.67 -8.39 -6.32
CA GLY A 216 -14.89 -8.19 -7.11
C GLY A 216 -14.64 -7.80 -8.58
N LEU A 217 -13.41 -7.40 -8.94
CA LEU A 217 -12.98 -7.19 -10.34
C LEU A 217 -12.44 -8.47 -10.99
N GLY A 218 -12.46 -9.61 -10.29
CA GLY A 218 -11.86 -10.87 -10.74
C GLY A 218 -10.36 -10.98 -10.47
N ILE A 219 -9.79 -10.08 -9.65
CA ILE A 219 -8.34 -10.01 -9.37
C ILE A 219 -8.04 -10.52 -7.96
N PRO A 220 -7.26 -11.60 -7.78
CA PRO A 220 -6.94 -12.10 -6.45
C PRO A 220 -6.06 -11.11 -5.66
N CYS A 221 -6.21 -11.13 -4.34
CA CYS A 221 -5.38 -10.36 -3.41
C CYS A 221 -4.63 -11.28 -2.44
N ALA A 222 -3.46 -10.87 -1.97
CA ALA A 222 -2.76 -11.56 -0.90
C ALA A 222 -2.39 -10.61 0.25
N VAL A 223 -2.47 -11.09 1.48
CA VAL A 223 -1.87 -10.47 2.68
C VAL A 223 -0.70 -11.32 3.12
N VAL A 224 0.49 -10.72 3.15
CA VAL A 224 1.74 -11.41 3.50
C VAL A 224 2.50 -10.60 4.54
N ASN A 225 3.15 -11.26 5.49
CA ASN A 225 4.02 -10.57 6.43
C ASN A 225 5.28 -10.06 5.73
N GLY A 226 5.38 -8.75 5.54
CA GLY A 226 6.51 -8.11 4.89
C GLY A 226 7.79 -8.05 5.72
N LEU A 227 7.72 -8.40 7.02
CA LEU A 227 8.90 -8.51 7.89
C LEU A 227 9.62 -9.86 7.73
N ALA A 228 8.98 -10.84 7.07
CA ALA A 228 9.55 -12.14 6.73
C ALA A 228 9.96 -12.15 5.25
N SER A 229 11.23 -11.89 4.96
CA SER A 229 11.73 -11.71 3.58
C SER A 229 11.56 -12.94 2.69
N ASP A 230 11.62 -14.14 3.28
CA ASP A 230 11.35 -15.41 2.58
C ASP A 230 9.90 -15.48 2.07
N ARG A 231 8.94 -14.92 2.81
CA ARG A 231 7.53 -14.87 2.40
C ARG A 231 7.31 -13.85 1.30
N VAL A 232 8.02 -12.72 1.33
CA VAL A 232 7.99 -11.72 0.25
C VAL A 232 8.51 -12.32 -1.06
N GLU A 233 9.66 -13.00 -1.02
CA GLU A 233 10.25 -13.66 -2.20
C GLU A 233 9.32 -14.75 -2.76
N ARG A 234 8.71 -15.57 -1.89
CA ARG A 234 7.75 -16.60 -2.32
C ARG A 234 6.48 -16.00 -2.92
N ALA A 235 5.98 -14.91 -2.35
CA ALA A 235 4.79 -14.24 -2.87
C ALA A 235 5.00 -13.67 -4.28
N LEU A 236 6.20 -13.17 -4.59
CA LEU A 236 6.59 -12.72 -5.94
C LEU A 236 6.64 -13.88 -6.95
N ARG A 237 6.76 -15.12 -6.50
CA ARG A 237 6.70 -16.35 -7.32
C ARG A 237 5.31 -17.00 -7.32
N GLY A 238 4.32 -16.37 -6.69
CA GLY A 238 2.95 -16.90 -6.58
C GLY A 238 2.73 -17.90 -5.44
N ASP A 239 3.74 -18.20 -4.61
CA ASP A 239 3.59 -19.03 -3.41
C ASP A 239 3.24 -18.17 -2.19
N ILE A 240 1.95 -18.14 -1.84
CA ILE A 240 1.42 -17.24 -0.81
C ILE A 240 1.43 -17.91 0.57
N GLU A 241 2.47 -17.63 1.36
CA GLU A 241 2.46 -17.86 2.80
C GLU A 241 1.85 -16.68 3.55
N GLY A 242 0.52 -16.69 3.66
CA GLY A 242 -0.27 -15.69 4.37
C GLY A 242 -1.75 -15.95 4.15
N THR A 243 -2.51 -14.92 3.79
CA THR A 243 -3.89 -15.04 3.33
C THR A 243 -4.01 -14.74 1.85
N LEU A 244 -4.46 -15.72 1.06
CA LEU A 244 -4.87 -15.52 -0.32
C LEU A 244 -6.39 -15.32 -0.38
N ILE A 245 -6.81 -14.21 -0.96
CA ILE A 245 -8.20 -13.84 -1.16
C ILE A 245 -8.52 -14.01 -2.64
N LEU A 246 -9.51 -14.84 -2.94
CA LEU A 246 -9.95 -15.17 -4.28
C LEU A 246 -11.25 -14.43 -4.64
N PRO A 247 -11.46 -14.10 -5.92
CA PRO A 247 -12.76 -13.68 -6.44
C PRO A 247 -13.89 -14.69 -6.13
#